data_AF-A0A0C3RYL1-F1
#
_entry.id   AF-A0A0C3RYL1-F1
#
_cell.length_a   1.000
_cell.length_b   1.000
_cell.length_c   1.000
_cell.angle_alpha   90.00
_cell.angle_beta   90.00
_cell.angle_gamma   90.00
#
_symmetry.space_group_name_H-M   'P 1'
#
loop_
_entity.id
_entity.type
_entity.pdbx_description
1 polymer ?
#
loop_
_entity_poly.entity_id
_entity_poly.type
_entity_poly.pdbx_seq_one_letter_code
_entity_poly.pdbx_strand_id
1 'polypeptide(L)'
;MDEEQFAYRDALHAFAGAAGLEVPAWVVEVYRTRDVLRAAWRELVRTGEDGEWVRGVGRAGGEEGQQQWVDMMGRLSEKSRRAQADARRMATNSFKMSIG
;
A
#
# COMPACT_ATOMS: atom_id res chain seq x y z
N MET A 1 -2.75 14.63 -7.16
CA MET A 1 -3.18 14.07 -8.47
C MET A 1 -4.10 12.89 -8.26
N ASP A 2 -3.68 11.81 -7.59
CA ASP A 2 -4.52 10.59 -7.46
C ASP A 2 -5.73 10.76 -6.52
N GLU A 3 -5.71 11.67 -5.54
CA GLU A 3 -6.86 11.92 -4.64
C GLU A 3 -7.98 12.73 -5.32
N GLU A 4 -7.62 13.70 -6.16
CA GLU A 4 -8.57 14.58 -6.85
C GLU A 4 -9.41 13.82 -7.89
N GLN A 5 -8.83 12.84 -8.59
CA GLN A 5 -9.60 11.97 -9.50
C GLN A 5 -10.68 11.15 -8.79
N PHE A 6 -10.44 10.73 -7.54
CA PHE A 6 -11.40 9.94 -6.76
C PHE A 6 -12.53 10.82 -6.27
N ALA A 7 -12.20 12.00 -5.72
CA ALA A 7 -13.20 13.00 -5.34
C ALA A 7 -14.06 13.44 -6.53
N TYR A 8 -13.44 13.64 -7.70
CA TYR A 8 -14.16 13.97 -8.93
C TYR A 8 -15.09 12.84 -9.38
N ARG A 9 -14.63 11.59 -9.33
CA ARG A 9 -15.46 10.42 -9.66
C ARG A 9 -16.66 10.29 -8.73
N ASP A 10 -16.44 10.44 -7.43
CA ASP A 10 -17.52 10.37 -6.43
C ASP A 10 -18.53 11.51 -6.63
N ALA A 11 -18.05 12.71 -6.96
CA ALA A 11 -18.92 13.84 -7.30
C ALA A 11 -19.74 13.58 -8.57
N LEU A 12 -19.17 12.93 -9.59
CA LEU A 12 -19.90 12.53 -10.80
C LEU A 12 -20.95 11.46 -10.51
N HIS A 13 -20.63 10.45 -9.69
CA HIS A 13 -21.60 9.43 -9.29
C HIS A 13 -22.76 10.04 -8.49
N ALA A 14 -22.45 10.95 -7.56
CA ALA A 14 -23.46 11.69 -6.80
C ALA A 14 -24.35 12.54 -7.72
N PHE A 15 -23.77 13.26 -8.68
CA PHE A 15 -24.51 14.03 -9.69
C PHE A 15 -25.45 13.16 -10.53
N ALA A 16 -25.00 11.96 -10.91
CA ALA A 16 -25.78 11.01 -11.70
C ALA A 16 -26.85 10.25 -10.88
N GLY A 17 -26.95 10.48 -9.57
CA GLY A 17 -27.85 9.74 -8.68
C GLY A 17 -27.43 8.28 -8.44
N ALA A 18 -26.17 7.94 -8.72
CA ALA A 18 -25.61 6.60 -8.58
C ALA A 18 -24.92 6.41 -7.21
N ALA A 19 -25.68 6.64 -6.13
CA ALA A 19 -25.20 6.43 -4.77
C ALA A 19 -24.79 4.97 -4.54
N GLY A 20 -23.74 4.74 -3.75
CA GLY A 20 -23.19 3.39 -3.52
C GLY A 20 -22.06 2.99 -4.47
N LEU A 21 -21.65 3.87 -5.39
CA LEU A 21 -20.50 3.68 -6.28
C LEU A 21 -19.27 4.49 -5.84
N GLU A 22 -19.22 4.92 -4.58
CA GLU A 22 -18.11 5.67 -4.03
C GLU A 22 -16.82 4.84 -4.07
N VAL A 23 -15.68 5.52 -4.23
CA VAL A 23 -14.37 4.88 -4.12
C VAL A 23 -14.20 4.32 -2.70
N PRO A 24 -13.97 3.00 -2.53
CA PRO A 24 -13.67 2.48 -1.21
C PRO A 24 -12.40 3.11 -0.63
N ALA A 25 -12.41 3.47 0.65
CA ALA A 25 -11.28 4.16 1.29
C ALA A 25 -9.94 3.42 1.13
N TRP A 26 -9.96 2.09 1.16
CA TRP A 26 -8.74 1.28 0.98
C TRP A 26 -8.11 1.48 -0.41
N VAL A 27 -8.90 1.77 -1.46
CA VAL A 27 -8.39 2.05 -2.81
C VAL A 27 -7.57 3.34 -2.79
N VAL A 28 -8.10 4.38 -2.15
CA VAL A 28 -7.41 5.67 -2.02
C VAL A 28 -6.08 5.48 -1.30
N GLU A 29 -6.07 4.74 -0.19
CA GLU A 29 -4.86 4.46 0.59
C GLU A 29 -3.80 3.64 -0.16
N VAL A 30 -4.23 2.63 -0.93
CA VAL A 30 -3.32 1.85 -1.79
C VAL A 30 -2.73 2.71 -2.89
N TYR A 31 -3.52 3.58 -3.52
CA TYR A 31 -3.01 4.50 -4.55
C TYR A 31 -2.01 5.51 -3.96
N ARG A 32 -2.31 6.07 -2.78
CA ARG A 32 -1.40 6.97 -2.06
C ARG A 32 -0.05 6.32 -1.75
N THR A 33 -0.05 5.02 -1.44
CA THR A 33 1.16 4.27 -1.05
C THR A 33 1.72 3.39 -2.17
N ARG A 34 1.20 3.51 -3.39
CA ARG A 34 1.46 2.61 -4.52
C ARG A 34 2.94 2.42 -4.83
N ASP A 35 3.72 3.49 -4.79
CA ASP A 35 5.14 3.41 -5.16
C ASP A 35 5.97 2.70 -4.07
N VAL A 36 5.61 2.89 -2.80
CA VAL A 36 6.18 2.15 -1.66
C VAL A 36 5.81 0.67 -1.75
N LEU A 37 4.56 0.36 -2.05
CA LEU A 37 4.07 -1.00 -2.26
C LEU A 37 4.83 -1.69 -3.41
N ARG A 38 4.98 -1.01 -4.55
CA ARG A 38 5.71 -1.53 -5.71
C ARG A 38 7.16 -1.82 -5.40
N ALA A 39 7.85 -0.91 -4.70
CA ALA A 39 9.24 -1.13 -4.30
C ALA A 39 9.37 -2.34 -3.35
N ALA A 40 8.49 -2.42 -2.35
CA ALA A 40 8.48 -3.52 -1.40
C ALA A 40 8.15 -4.87 -2.06
N TRP A 41 7.21 -4.88 -3.00
CA TRP A 41 6.87 -6.07 -3.77
C TRP A 41 8.04 -6.55 -4.62
N ARG A 42 8.72 -5.65 -5.34
CA ARG A 42 9.91 -6.00 -6.12
C ARG A 42 11.00 -6.63 -5.26
N GLU A 43 11.16 -6.14 -4.02
CA GLU A 43 12.12 -6.72 -3.09
C GLU A 43 11.74 -8.14 -2.67
N LEU A 44 10.46 -8.41 -2.40
CA LEU A 44 10.00 -9.77 -2.11
C LEU A 44 10.24 -10.73 -3.27
N VAL A 45 9.99 -10.28 -4.50
CA VAL A 45 10.27 -11.07 -5.70
C VAL A 45 11.77 -11.31 -5.83
N ARG A 46 12.60 -10.30 -5.56
CA ARG A 46 14.06 -10.41 -5.61
C ARG A 46 14.60 -11.41 -4.58
N THR A 47 13.99 -11.51 -3.40
CA THR A 47 14.40 -12.46 -2.35
C THR A 47 13.70 -13.81 -2.44
N GLY A 48 12.70 -13.97 -3.32
CA GLY A 48 11.91 -15.20 -3.48
C GLY A 48 10.89 -15.43 -2.36
N GLU A 49 10.55 -14.39 -1.59
CA GLU A 49 9.57 -14.44 -0.50
C GLU A 49 8.13 -14.19 -0.96
N ASP A 50 7.94 -13.73 -2.20
CA ASP A 50 6.64 -13.32 -2.75
C ASP A 50 5.57 -14.43 -2.66
N GLY A 51 5.97 -15.68 -2.92
CA GLY A 51 5.07 -16.84 -2.83
C GLY A 51 4.54 -17.10 -1.41
N GLU A 52 5.35 -16.85 -0.37
CA GLU A 52 4.90 -17.00 1.02
C GLU A 52 3.95 -15.88 1.41
N TRP A 53 4.21 -14.66 0.90
CA TRP A 53 3.41 -13.48 1.18
C TRP A 53 1.97 -13.57 0.66
N VAL A 54 1.77 -14.20 -0.50
CA VAL A 54 0.44 -14.39 -1.10
C VAL A 54 -0.23 -15.70 -0.70
N ARG A 55 0.46 -16.56 0.06
CA ARG A 55 -0.06 -17.87 0.45
C ARG A 55 -1.33 -17.72 1.27
N GLY A 56 -2.46 -18.17 0.70
CA GLY A 56 -3.76 -18.13 1.36
C GLY A 56 -4.56 -16.85 1.14
N VAL A 57 -3.99 -15.84 0.45
CA VAL A 57 -4.69 -14.59 0.15
C VAL A 57 -5.70 -14.81 -0.99
N GLY A 58 -6.92 -14.30 -0.80
CA GLY A 58 -8.01 -14.36 -1.79
C GLY A 58 -8.81 -15.66 -1.80
N ARG A 59 -8.53 -16.63 -0.91
CA ARG A 59 -9.18 -17.95 -0.93
C ARG A 59 -10.68 -17.92 -0.68
N ALA A 60 -11.15 -16.96 0.11
CA ALA A 60 -12.56 -16.84 0.45
C ALA A 60 -13.42 -16.33 -0.72
N GLY A 61 -12.82 -15.64 -1.71
CA GLY A 61 -13.55 -14.93 -2.76
C GLY A 61 -14.40 -13.77 -2.21
N GLY A 62 -15.13 -13.08 -3.10
CA GLY A 62 -16.01 -11.97 -2.70
C GLY A 62 -15.31 -10.88 -1.88
N GLU A 63 -16.06 -10.26 -0.97
CA GLU A 63 -15.56 -9.19 -0.09
C GLU A 63 -14.49 -9.69 0.89
N GLU A 64 -14.64 -10.90 1.42
CA GLU A 64 -13.66 -11.47 2.36
C GLU A 64 -12.31 -11.73 1.67
N GLY A 65 -12.33 -12.30 0.45
CA GLY A 65 -11.14 -12.47 -0.37
C GLY A 65 -10.51 -11.13 -0.77
N GLN A 66 -11.32 -10.12 -1.07
CA GLN A 66 -10.82 -8.76 -1.31
C GLN A 66 -10.14 -8.18 -0.07
N GLN A 67 -10.73 -8.33 1.12
CA GLN A 67 -10.15 -7.85 2.37
C GLN A 67 -8.80 -8.53 2.65
N GLN A 68 -8.65 -9.82 2.35
CA GLN A 68 -7.37 -10.52 2.47
C GLN A 68 -6.26 -9.87 1.61
N TRP A 69 -6.59 -9.39 0.40
CA TRP A 69 -5.66 -8.62 -0.43
C TRP A 69 -5.32 -7.26 0.19
N VAL A 70 -6.33 -6.55 0.70
CA VAL A 70 -6.14 -5.26 1.39
C VAL A 70 -5.20 -5.42 2.59
N ASP A 71 -5.42 -6.44 3.41
CA ASP A 71 -4.61 -6.73 4.60
C ASP A 71 -3.16 -7.11 4.22
N MET A 72 -2.97 -7.86 3.14
CA MET A 72 -1.64 -8.17 2.63
C MET A 72 -0.90 -6.91 2.19
N MET A 73 -1.54 -6.03 1.41
CA MET A 73 -0.95 -4.76 0.99
C MET A 73 -0.66 -3.87 2.21
N GLY A 74 -1.55 -3.82 3.19
CA GLY A 74 -1.34 -3.10 4.45
C GLY A 74 -0.09 -3.57 5.20
N ARG A 75 0.08 -4.88 5.38
CA ARG A 75 1.27 -5.49 5.99
C ARG A 75 2.54 -5.17 5.21
N LEU A 76 2.49 -5.19 3.88
CA LEU A 76 3.64 -4.92 3.02
C LEU A 76 4.09 -3.46 3.12
N SER A 77 3.14 -2.52 3.05
CA SER A 77 3.38 -1.09 3.26
C SER A 77 4.02 -0.82 4.63
N GLU A 78 3.52 -1.47 5.68
CA GLU A 78 4.04 -1.31 7.03
C GLU A 78 5.48 -1.83 7.17
N LYS A 79 5.79 -3.02 6.63
CA LYS A 79 7.16 -3.54 6.57
C LYS A 79 8.09 -2.56 5.87
N SER A 80 7.67 -2.01 4.73
CA SER A 80 8.47 -1.07 3.94
C SER A 80 8.74 0.25 4.68
N ARG A 81 7.72 0.81 5.35
CA ARG A 81 7.89 2.03 6.15
C ARG A 81 8.88 1.82 7.30
N ARG A 82 8.83 0.66 7.97
CA ARG A 82 9.79 0.30 9.04
C ARG A 82 11.21 0.21 8.51
N ALA A 83 11.43 -0.51 7.41
CA ALA A 83 12.74 -0.61 6.79
C ALA A 83 13.33 0.75 6.40
N GLN A 84 12.51 1.65 5.85
CA GLN A 84 12.93 3.01 5.52
C GLN A 84 13.27 3.85 6.76
N ALA A 85 12.48 3.73 7.84
CA ALA A 85 12.74 4.43 9.09
C ALA A 85 14.05 3.96 9.73
N ASP A 86 14.32 2.66 9.71
CA ASP A 86 15.56 2.08 10.26
C ASP A 86 16.78 2.47 9.42
N ALA A 87 16.69 2.41 8.09
CA ALA A 87 17.75 2.88 7.19
C ALA A 87 18.08 4.36 7.42
N ARG A 88 17.06 5.22 7.59
CA ARG A 88 17.23 6.65 7.86
C ARG A 88 17.90 6.92 9.21
N ARG A 89 17.55 6.16 10.25
CA ARG A 89 18.20 6.22 11.57
C ARG A 89 19.68 5.84 11.48
N MET A 90 20.00 4.75 10.79
CA MET A 90 21.38 4.30 10.60
C MET A 90 22.22 5.34 9.85
N ALA A 91 21.69 5.92 8.77
CA ALA A 91 22.38 6.97 8.01
C ALA A 91 22.66 8.22 8.88
N THR A 92 21.69 8.61 9.71
CA THR A 92 21.85 9.76 10.63
C THR A 92 22.94 9.50 11.68
N ASN A 93 23.02 8.28 12.22
CA ASN A 93 24.04 7.91 13.19
C ASN A 93 25.44 7.84 12.56
N SER A 94 25.55 7.27 11.35
CA SER A 94 26.84 7.20 10.62
C SER A 94 27.37 8.59 10.29
N PHE A 95 26.50 9.52 9.89
CA PHE A 95 26.89 10.91 9.61
C PHE A 95 27.44 11.62 10.87
N LYS A 96 26.80 11.44 12.04
CA LYS A 96 27.27 12.02 13.30
C LYS A 96 28.65 11.49 13.73
N MET A 97 28.98 10.24 13.44
CA MET A 97 30.28 9.65 13.79
C MET A 97 31.43 10.06 12.86
N SER A 98 31.16 10.58 11.65
CA SER A 98 32.21 11.03 10.73
C SER A 98 32.62 12.51 10.89
N ILE A 99 31.91 13.29 11.72
CA ILE A 99 32.14 14.74 11.89
C ILE A 99 32.67 15.08 13.30
N GLY A 100 32.68 14.10 14.22
CA GLY A 100 33.31 14.20 15.54
C GLY A 100 34.65 13.49 15.57
#